data_AF-A0A520YYV8-F1
#
_entry.id   AF-A0A520YYV8-F1
#
_cell.length_a   1.000
_cell.length_b   1.000
_cell.length_c   1.000
_cell.angle_alpha   90.00
_cell.angle_beta   90.00
_cell.angle_gamma   90.00
#
_symmetry.space_group_name_H-M   'P 1'
#
loop_
_entity.id
_entity.type
_entity.pdbx_description
1 polymer ?
#
loop_
_entity_poly.entity_id
_entity_poly.type
_entity_poly.pdbx_seq_one_letter_code
_entity_poly.pdbx_strand_id
1 'polypeptide(L)'
;MCRYFGTHLRCNQICPVTSFRNREKRKILFPGKLFLRENAVKIGNYFGMVGISVFLSFQMIFSSPIDPTDIPDKEIMKKYQKILLQEPSNLNAHFNLGILLYRNAHYNEAIREFNKVIEINPNDAEAYYNLGNIYNKTSQYDNAVNAYKKALAIQPRDAAVFHNIGNAFTNKGMIDDAITYYQMAVEIDPGLAESHKNMAYLYKKKGDVSKSISSFEKAATLNPKDTGLLFDLASAYESNGSQDNAILTYKKLLSADPSHKETKNRLALLYNNKGVSCALQGKKDDAIAAYKEALQNKEDFSEVYNNLGAAYVDKGMIDDAIVTYKKALTISPNFGEVYNNLGVAYTKKKAYDDAVSAFKKALSLNRNHAGAHFNLGVIYSEKGMAEEAINEYGEVLKVIPDDLSSLYNRGVLYLENGKLDDAASDIKKIVARNPRLATAHDKLGDIYQKQGHIDEAIAEYKKALEISPEMKDIFHKLEGAHRKKEQQTKSQMKTGEKPQ
;
A
#
# COMPACT_ATOMS: atom_id res chain seq x y z
N MET A 1 9.76 -30.13 -25.12
CA MET A 1 10.52 -29.77 -26.34
C MET A 1 11.48 -28.63 -26.01
N CYS A 2 12.78 -28.86 -26.21
CA CYS A 2 13.89 -27.91 -26.02
C CYS A 2 14.00 -26.87 -27.15
N ARG A 3 14.58 -25.70 -26.85
CA ARG A 3 15.65 -24.95 -27.59
C ARG A 3 15.92 -23.63 -26.83
N TYR A 4 17.07 -23.30 -26.20
CA TYR A 4 18.52 -23.19 -26.54
C TYR A 4 18.97 -21.91 -27.27
N PHE A 5 20.10 -21.37 -26.75
CA PHE A 5 21.05 -20.30 -27.17
C PHE A 5 20.90 -18.92 -26.49
N GLY A 6 21.93 -18.29 -25.90
CA GLY A 6 23.35 -18.64 -25.70
C GLY A 6 24.29 -17.40 -25.77
N THR A 7 25.11 -17.23 -24.71
CA THR A 7 26.51 -16.69 -24.62
C THR A 7 26.82 -15.22 -25.03
N HIS A 8 27.80 -14.44 -24.50
CA HIS A 8 29.08 -14.55 -23.75
C HIS A 8 29.31 -13.29 -22.85
N LEU A 9 29.92 -13.26 -21.64
CA LEU A 9 31.29 -13.58 -21.11
C LEU A 9 32.42 -12.53 -21.33
N ARG A 10 32.90 -11.90 -20.23
CA ARG A 10 34.33 -11.69 -19.76
C ARG A 10 34.39 -10.56 -18.69
N CYS A 11 34.79 -10.76 -17.42
CA CYS A 11 36.17 -10.85 -16.85
C CYS A 11 37.08 -9.70 -17.33
N ASN A 12 37.89 -8.96 -16.56
CA ASN A 12 38.53 -9.05 -15.24
C ASN A 12 39.21 -7.65 -15.05
N GLN A 13 39.55 -7.05 -13.90
CA GLN A 13 40.76 -7.30 -13.09
C GLN A 13 41.13 -6.03 -12.25
N ILE A 14 41.71 -6.24 -11.05
CA ILE A 14 42.82 -5.48 -10.39
C ILE A 14 42.51 -4.24 -9.50
N CYS A 15 42.71 -4.46 -8.17
CA CYS A 15 43.18 -3.51 -7.13
C CYS A 15 44.71 -3.34 -7.22
N PRO A 16 45.39 -2.25 -6.72
CA PRO A 16 45.53 -2.04 -5.26
C PRO A 16 45.83 -0.61 -4.71
N VAL A 17 45.52 -0.45 -3.42
CA VAL A 17 46.27 0.20 -2.31
C VAL A 17 47.31 1.30 -2.59
N THR A 18 47.13 2.47 -1.96
CA THR A 18 48.24 3.22 -1.31
C THR A 18 47.79 3.97 -0.06
N SER A 19 48.54 3.75 1.02
CA SER A 19 48.50 4.41 2.32
C SER A 19 49.23 5.75 2.32
N PHE A 20 48.79 6.71 3.14
CA PHE A 20 49.72 7.66 3.79
C PHE A 20 49.28 7.96 5.23
N ARG A 21 50.14 7.55 6.17
CA ARG A 21 50.25 8.10 7.52
C ARG A 21 50.94 9.46 7.44
N ASN A 22 50.49 10.45 8.21
CA ASN A 22 51.45 11.16 9.04
C ASN A 22 50.83 11.66 10.34
N ARG A 23 51.57 11.40 11.42
CA ARG A 23 51.33 11.84 12.79
C ARG A 23 52.12 13.14 13.00
N GLU A 24 51.53 14.13 13.65
CA GLU A 24 52.27 14.91 14.64
C GLU A 24 51.45 15.05 15.92
N LYS A 25 52.17 14.90 17.04
CA LYS A 25 51.69 14.93 18.42
C LYS A 25 52.06 16.27 19.06
N ARG A 26 51.33 16.56 20.15
CA ARG A 26 51.58 17.52 21.25
C ARG A 26 50.83 18.85 21.05
N LYS A 27 50.08 19.41 22.01
CA LYS A 27 50.12 19.31 23.48
C LYS A 27 48.74 19.68 24.04
N ILE A 28 48.39 19.07 25.17
CA ILE A 28 47.22 19.32 26.00
C ILE A 28 47.32 20.72 26.61
N LEU A 29 46.27 21.54 26.49
CA LEU A 29 45.92 22.62 27.41
C LEU A 29 44.40 22.92 27.27
N PHE A 30 43.60 22.49 28.25
CA PHE A 30 42.32 23.14 28.59
C PHE A 30 42.66 24.25 29.63
N PRO A 31 41.87 25.34 29.81
CA PRO A 31 40.41 25.38 29.63
C PRO A 31 39.84 26.67 28.98
N GLY A 32 38.55 26.63 28.63
CA GLY A 32 37.70 27.84 28.66
C GLY A 32 37.04 28.25 27.34
N LYS A 33 35.70 28.12 27.32
CA LYS A 33 34.75 28.81 26.43
C LYS A 33 34.93 28.60 24.91
N LEU A 34 34.32 27.55 24.37
CA LEU A 34 33.77 27.57 23.01
C LEU A 34 32.70 26.48 22.85
N PHE A 35 31.64 26.55 23.67
CA PHE A 35 30.41 25.79 23.45
C PHE A 35 29.31 26.84 23.36
N LEU A 36 28.91 27.17 22.12
CA LEU A 36 27.68 27.84 21.68
C LEU A 36 27.94 28.46 20.28
N ARG A 37 28.23 27.60 19.30
CA ARG A 37 28.10 27.95 17.87
C ARG A 37 27.68 26.73 17.07
N GLU A 38 26.56 26.12 17.47
CA GLU A 38 25.92 25.11 16.62
C GLU A 38 24.39 25.03 16.75
N ASN A 39 23.74 25.94 17.50
CA ASN A 39 22.28 25.98 17.62
C ASN A 39 21.61 27.24 17.00
N ALA A 40 22.35 28.08 16.26
CA ALA A 40 21.80 29.28 15.63
C ALA A 40 21.09 29.04 14.27
N VAL A 41 21.07 27.79 13.77
CA VAL A 41 20.43 27.45 12.47
C VAL A 41 19.02 26.86 12.64
N LYS A 42 18.52 26.67 13.86
CA LYS A 42 17.23 25.98 14.11
C LYS A 42 16.05 26.86 14.53
N ILE A 43 16.16 28.19 14.47
CA ILE A 43 15.01 29.10 14.70
C ILE A 43 14.66 29.89 13.41
N GLY A 44 15.25 29.55 12.27
CA GLY A 44 15.02 30.23 10.99
C GLY A 44 13.81 29.78 10.16
N ASN A 45 13.14 28.67 10.52
CA ASN A 45 12.08 28.07 9.68
C ASN A 45 10.65 28.22 10.22
N TYR A 46 10.40 29.14 11.16
CA TYR A 46 9.06 29.52 11.59
C TYR A 46 8.72 31.00 11.35
N PHE A 47 9.65 31.75 10.75
CA PHE A 47 9.46 33.15 10.38
C PHE A 47 9.96 33.32 8.95
N GLY A 48 9.05 33.48 7.99
CA GLY A 48 9.42 34.03 6.69
C GLY A 48 10.09 35.38 6.92
N MET A 49 11.38 35.48 6.60
CA MET A 49 12.23 36.69 6.67
C MET A 49 11.74 37.79 7.63
N VAL A 50 11.66 37.49 8.92
CA VAL A 50 11.58 38.51 9.96
C VAL A 50 12.96 38.59 10.60
N GLY A 51 13.63 39.74 10.47
CA GLY A 51 14.65 40.13 11.44
C GLY A 51 16.12 40.09 11.00
N ILE A 52 16.49 40.87 9.97
CA ILE A 52 17.86 41.39 9.89
C ILE A 52 17.90 42.93 10.12
N SER A 53 16.81 43.67 9.91
CA SER A 53 16.78 45.12 10.26
C SER A 53 16.40 45.41 11.72
N VAL A 54 15.73 44.49 12.42
CA VAL A 54 15.31 44.66 13.84
C VAL A 54 16.44 44.34 14.82
N PHE A 55 17.46 43.59 14.41
CA PHE A 55 18.59 43.23 15.29
C PHE A 55 19.60 44.39 15.46
N LEU A 56 19.68 45.31 14.49
CA LEU A 56 20.65 46.42 14.51
C LEU A 56 20.10 47.71 15.16
N SER A 57 18.79 47.87 15.25
CA SER A 57 18.16 49.01 15.95
C SER A 57 17.95 48.76 17.46
N PHE A 58 18.19 47.53 17.94
CA PHE A 58 18.05 47.16 19.35
C PHE A 58 19.27 47.50 20.23
N GLN A 59 20.39 47.93 19.64
CA GLN A 59 21.68 48.00 20.35
C GLN A 59 22.06 49.37 20.96
N MET A 60 21.22 50.40 20.88
CA MET A 60 21.61 51.76 21.32
C MET A 60 20.97 52.29 22.62
N ILE A 61 20.25 51.50 23.42
CA ILE A 61 19.51 52.08 24.59
C ILE A 61 19.80 51.42 25.96
N PHE A 62 20.52 50.32 26.10
CA PHE A 62 20.72 49.71 27.44
C PHE A 62 22.15 49.33 27.79
N SER A 63 22.71 50.07 28.75
CA SER A 63 23.86 49.66 29.57
C SER A 63 23.40 48.71 30.68
N SER A 64 22.93 47.51 30.33
CA SER A 64 22.75 46.35 31.24
C SER A 64 22.14 45.17 30.47
N PRO A 65 22.54 43.89 30.73
CA PRO A 65 22.04 42.74 29.99
C PRO A 65 20.66 42.33 30.51
N ILE A 66 19.60 42.91 29.95
CA ILE A 66 18.22 42.43 30.13
C ILE A 66 17.85 41.71 28.83
N ASP A 67 17.49 40.44 28.93
CA ASP A 67 16.99 39.63 27.82
C ASP A 67 15.68 40.24 27.29
N PRO A 68 15.59 40.67 26.02
CA PRO A 68 14.41 41.33 25.45
C PRO A 68 13.13 40.49 25.43
N THR A 69 13.21 39.19 25.76
CA THR A 69 12.09 38.24 25.68
C THR A 69 11.20 38.18 26.94
N ASP A 70 11.57 38.86 28.02
CA ASP A 70 10.89 38.78 29.33
C ASP A 70 9.94 39.95 29.66
N ILE A 71 9.72 40.90 28.74
CA ILE A 71 8.77 42.01 28.97
C ILE A 71 7.41 41.62 28.36
N PRO A 72 6.31 41.58 29.14
CA PRO A 72 4.98 41.29 28.60
C PRO A 72 4.62 42.27 27.47
N ASP A 73 4.12 41.76 26.34
CA ASP A 73 3.71 42.57 25.17
C ASP A 73 2.82 43.77 25.56
N LYS A 74 2.01 43.61 26.61
CA LYS A 74 1.15 44.67 27.18
C LYS A 74 1.93 45.88 27.72
N GLU A 75 3.07 45.66 28.36
CA GLU A 75 3.94 46.74 28.87
C GLU A 75 4.67 47.44 27.71
N ILE A 76 5.08 46.68 26.69
CA ILE A 76 5.70 47.24 25.48
C ILE A 76 4.70 48.10 24.69
N MET A 77 3.45 47.64 24.54
CA MET A 77 2.39 48.42 23.89
C MET A 77 2.12 49.74 24.61
N LYS A 78 2.04 49.76 25.95
CA LYS A 78 1.90 51.00 26.73
C LYS A 78 3.07 51.96 26.49
N LYS A 79 4.30 51.43 26.37
CA LYS A 79 5.48 52.25 26.10
C LYS A 79 5.40 52.95 24.74
N TYR A 80 5.00 52.23 23.69
CA TYR A 80 4.77 52.83 22.38
C TYR A 80 3.61 53.83 22.38
N GLN A 81 2.50 53.53 23.07
CA GLN A 81 1.41 54.49 23.24
C GLN A 81 1.87 55.79 23.93
N LYS A 82 2.72 55.69 24.96
CA LYS A 82 3.30 56.87 25.62
C LYS A 82 4.21 57.68 24.68
N ILE A 83 5.00 57.01 23.84
CA ILE A 83 5.82 57.68 22.82
C ILE A 83 4.92 58.43 21.84
N LEU A 84 3.83 57.81 21.38
CA LEU A 84 2.87 58.43 20.46
C LEU A 84 2.09 59.61 21.07
N LEU A 85 1.94 59.66 22.40
CA LEU A 85 1.41 60.84 23.09
C LEU A 85 2.37 62.04 23.03
N GLN A 86 3.67 61.78 22.99
CA GLN A 86 4.71 62.82 22.95
C GLN A 86 5.05 63.21 21.51
N GLU A 87 5.08 62.22 20.61
CA GLU A 87 5.44 62.35 19.20
C GLU A 87 4.38 61.63 18.34
N PRO A 88 3.24 62.28 18.04
CA PRO A 88 2.14 61.66 17.31
C PRO A 88 2.46 61.26 15.86
N SER A 89 3.60 61.71 15.31
CA SER A 89 4.08 61.37 13.97
C SER A 89 5.26 60.39 13.99
N ASN A 90 5.56 59.76 15.13
CA ASN A 90 6.66 58.81 15.24
C ASN A 90 6.34 57.52 14.47
N LEU A 91 6.89 57.42 13.26
CA LEU A 91 6.68 56.31 12.33
C LEU A 91 7.04 54.96 12.94
N ASN A 92 8.21 54.86 13.59
CA ASN A 92 8.69 53.61 14.19
C ASN A 92 7.80 53.14 15.33
N ALA A 93 7.25 54.06 16.13
CA ALA A 93 6.34 53.73 17.21
C ALA A 93 5.00 53.20 16.68
N HIS A 94 4.41 53.84 15.67
CA HIS A 94 3.21 53.33 15.00
C HIS A 94 3.45 51.95 14.37
N PHE A 95 4.56 51.78 13.64
CA PHE A 95 4.88 50.52 12.99
C PHE A 95 5.03 49.36 13.98
N ASN A 96 5.86 49.53 15.01
CA ASN A 96 6.09 48.48 16.01
C ASN A 96 4.86 48.20 16.88
N LEU A 97 4.05 49.22 17.19
CA LEU A 97 2.78 49.04 17.87
C LEU A 97 1.80 48.24 17.00
N GLY A 98 1.73 48.52 15.70
CA GLY A 98 0.94 47.76 14.73
C GLY A 98 1.31 46.27 14.69
N ILE A 99 2.60 45.95 14.69
CA ILE A 99 3.09 44.55 14.74
C ILE A 99 2.67 43.86 16.03
N LEU A 100 2.83 44.51 17.19
CA LEU A 100 2.44 43.96 18.49
C LEU A 100 0.93 43.72 18.57
N LEU A 101 0.13 44.68 18.11
CA LEU A 101 -1.32 44.55 18.05
C LEU A 101 -1.75 43.41 17.13
N TYR A 102 -1.12 43.25 15.97
CA TYR A 102 -1.38 42.14 15.05
C TYR A 102 -1.08 40.78 15.71
N ARG A 103 0.08 40.64 16.36
CA ARG A 103 0.46 39.41 17.08
C ARG A 103 -0.51 39.07 18.22
N ASN A 104 -1.08 40.07 18.87
CA ASN A 104 -2.07 39.92 19.93
C ASN A 104 -3.53 39.87 19.41
N ALA A 105 -3.73 39.67 18.10
CA ALA A 105 -5.02 39.58 17.43
C ALA A 105 -5.92 40.84 17.55
N HIS A 106 -5.36 41.99 17.91
CA HIS A 106 -6.02 43.29 17.91
C HIS A 106 -6.03 43.90 16.49
N TYR A 107 -6.66 43.20 15.54
CA TYR A 107 -6.54 43.49 14.10
C TYR A 107 -7.00 44.89 13.70
N ASN A 108 -8.12 45.38 14.25
CA ASN A 108 -8.64 46.71 13.91
C ASN A 108 -7.72 47.83 14.40
N GLU A 109 -7.11 47.66 15.58
CA GLU A 109 -6.13 48.60 16.11
C GLU A 109 -4.85 48.55 15.27
N ALA A 110 -4.35 47.35 14.94
CA ALA A 110 -3.19 47.19 14.08
C ALA A 110 -3.37 47.87 12.70
N ILE A 111 -4.54 47.71 12.08
CA ILE A 111 -4.88 48.39 10.81
C ILE A 111 -4.80 49.91 10.96
N ARG A 112 -5.30 50.48 12.07
CA ARG A 112 -5.20 51.93 12.32
C ARG A 112 -3.75 52.40 12.42
N GLU A 113 -2.92 51.67 13.17
CA GLU A 113 -1.51 52.02 13.32
C GLU A 113 -0.74 51.92 11.99
N PHE A 114 -0.96 50.87 11.19
CA PHE A 114 -0.33 50.76 9.87
C PHE A 114 -0.84 51.81 8.87
N ASN A 115 -2.12 52.19 8.92
CA ASN A 115 -2.62 53.31 8.12
C ASN A 115 -1.96 54.64 8.52
N LYS A 116 -1.68 54.86 9.82
CA LYS A 116 -0.90 56.02 10.27
C LYS A 116 0.52 56.03 9.72
N VAL A 117 1.19 54.88 9.67
CA VAL A 117 2.50 54.75 9.00
C VAL A 117 2.40 55.16 7.52
N ILE A 118 1.36 54.71 6.81
CA ILE A 118 1.16 55.02 5.39
C ILE A 118 0.79 56.49 5.15
N GLU A 119 0.03 57.10 6.08
CA GLU A 119 -0.28 58.54 6.03
C GLU A 119 1.00 59.38 6.16
N ILE A 120 1.94 58.97 7.01
CA ILE A 120 3.22 59.67 7.24
C ILE A 120 4.21 59.36 6.12
N ASN A 121 4.26 58.10 5.65
CA ASN A 121 5.13 57.62 4.59
C ASN A 121 4.36 56.73 3.60
N PRO A 122 3.87 57.30 2.49
CA PRO A 122 3.12 56.54 1.48
C PRO A 122 3.94 55.48 0.73
N ASN A 123 5.27 55.52 0.81
CA ASN A 123 6.17 54.57 0.15
C ASN A 123 6.69 53.48 1.10
N ASP A 124 5.99 53.21 2.20
CA ASP A 124 6.33 52.14 3.13
C ASP A 124 5.77 50.78 2.68
N ALA A 125 6.61 49.99 1.99
CA ALA A 125 6.23 48.67 1.49
C ALA A 125 5.89 47.69 2.62
N GLU A 126 6.57 47.80 3.76
CA GLU A 126 6.41 46.88 4.89
C GLU A 126 5.07 47.11 5.62
N ALA A 127 4.62 48.35 5.72
CA ALA A 127 3.30 48.69 6.25
C ALA A 127 2.18 48.12 5.37
N TYR A 128 2.30 48.24 4.04
CA TYR A 128 1.35 47.62 3.09
C TYR A 128 1.37 46.09 3.16
N TYR A 129 2.54 45.47 3.28
CA TYR A 129 2.68 44.03 3.46
C TYR A 129 1.97 43.55 4.74
N ASN A 130 2.18 44.24 5.87
CA ASN A 130 1.54 43.88 7.14
C ASN A 130 0.02 44.10 7.12
N LEU A 131 -0.47 45.16 6.47
CA LEU A 131 -1.92 45.31 6.21
C LEU A 131 -2.46 44.14 5.39
N GLY A 132 -1.74 43.73 4.34
CA GLY A 132 -2.10 42.56 3.54
C GLY A 132 -2.22 41.29 4.39
N ASN A 133 -1.27 41.07 5.30
CA ASN A 133 -1.29 39.92 6.22
C ASN A 133 -2.52 39.95 7.14
N ILE A 134 -2.84 41.12 7.72
CA ILE A 134 -4.03 41.29 8.57
C ILE A 134 -5.32 41.05 7.79
N TYR A 135 -5.43 41.62 6.58
CA TYR A 135 -6.60 41.42 5.73
C TYR A 135 -6.78 39.94 5.34
N ASN A 136 -5.68 39.24 5.02
CA ASN A 136 -5.74 37.81 4.73
C ASN A 136 -6.20 37.00 5.95
N LYS A 137 -5.71 37.32 7.16
CA LYS A 137 -6.14 36.67 8.41
C LYS A 137 -7.59 36.96 8.80
N THR A 138 -8.10 38.13 8.42
CA THR A 138 -9.51 38.52 8.64
C THR A 138 -10.42 38.15 7.47
N SER A 139 -9.97 37.27 6.57
CA SER A 139 -10.71 36.78 5.39
C SER A 139 -11.11 37.85 4.37
N GLN A 140 -10.52 39.05 4.44
CA GLN A 140 -10.71 40.15 3.49
C GLN A 140 -9.72 40.01 2.32
N TYR A 141 -9.83 38.94 1.55
CA TYR A 141 -8.80 38.55 0.57
C TYR A 141 -8.56 39.60 -0.52
N ASP A 142 -9.59 40.31 -0.99
CA ASP A 142 -9.41 41.37 -2.00
C ASP A 142 -8.64 42.57 -1.46
N ASN A 143 -8.91 42.96 -0.20
CA ASN A 143 -8.15 44.00 0.49
C ASN A 143 -6.70 43.56 0.71
N ALA A 144 -6.49 42.27 1.01
CA ALA A 144 -5.16 41.70 1.16
C ALA A 144 -4.35 41.80 -0.14
N VAL A 145 -4.91 41.30 -1.25
CA VAL A 145 -4.27 41.35 -2.56
C VAL A 145 -3.97 42.78 -2.99
N ASN A 146 -4.89 43.72 -2.75
CA ASN A 146 -4.66 45.13 -3.05
C ASN A 146 -3.52 45.74 -2.23
N ALA A 147 -3.46 45.44 -0.92
CA ALA A 147 -2.38 45.91 -0.06
C ALA A 147 -1.02 45.32 -0.49
N TYR A 148 -0.96 44.01 -0.77
CA TYR A 148 0.27 43.38 -1.29
C TYR A 148 0.70 43.94 -2.65
N LYS A 149 -0.23 44.22 -3.57
CA LYS A 149 0.10 44.87 -4.85
C LYS A 149 0.70 46.25 -4.67
N LYS A 150 0.24 47.02 -3.67
CA LYS A 150 0.88 48.30 -3.31
C LYS A 150 2.29 48.11 -2.76
N ALA A 151 2.51 47.09 -1.92
CA ALA A 151 3.85 46.73 -1.47
C ALA A 151 4.77 46.37 -2.65
N LEU A 152 4.29 45.58 -3.63
CA LEU A 152 5.04 45.24 -4.85
C LEU A 152 5.28 46.43 -5.78
N ALA A 153 4.39 47.42 -5.82
CA ALA A 153 4.61 48.63 -6.60
C ALA A 153 5.81 49.43 -6.09
N ILE A 154 6.11 49.32 -4.79
CA ILE A 154 7.27 49.95 -4.15
C ILE A 154 8.50 49.02 -4.22
N GLN A 155 8.32 47.72 -3.96
CA GLN A 155 9.37 46.70 -3.99
C GLN A 155 8.99 45.53 -4.93
N PRO A 156 9.31 45.61 -6.24
CA PRO A 156 8.79 44.66 -7.24
C PRO A 156 9.31 43.22 -7.17
N ARG A 157 10.38 42.95 -6.43
CA ARG A 157 11.05 41.64 -6.37
C ARG A 157 11.07 41.07 -4.95
N ASP A 158 9.90 41.04 -4.31
CA ASP A 158 9.73 40.44 -2.98
C ASP A 158 8.99 39.09 -3.07
N ALA A 159 9.75 38.00 -2.93
CA ALA A 159 9.24 36.64 -2.99
C ALA A 159 8.20 36.33 -1.89
N ALA A 160 8.35 36.92 -0.69
CA ALA A 160 7.43 36.69 0.42
C ALA A 160 6.07 37.36 0.14
N VAL A 161 6.07 38.54 -0.49
CA VAL A 161 4.82 39.20 -0.91
C VAL A 161 4.10 38.38 -1.98
N PHE A 162 4.82 37.88 -3.00
CA PHE A 162 4.23 36.97 -4.01
C PHE A 162 3.65 35.70 -3.38
N HIS A 163 4.38 35.08 -2.45
CA HIS A 163 3.90 33.92 -1.69
C HIS A 163 2.59 34.23 -0.93
N ASN A 164 2.52 35.38 -0.26
CA ASN A 164 1.33 35.77 0.50
C ASN A 164 0.14 36.17 -0.36
N ILE A 165 0.37 36.71 -1.57
CA ILE A 165 -0.70 36.85 -2.56
C ILE A 165 -1.22 35.47 -2.98
N GLY A 166 -0.32 34.50 -3.23
CA GLY A 166 -0.68 33.11 -3.48
C GLY A 166 -1.53 32.50 -2.37
N ASN A 167 -1.17 32.75 -1.11
CA ASN A 167 -1.95 32.34 0.08
C ASN A 167 -3.35 32.97 0.08
N ALA A 168 -3.48 34.27 -0.23
CA ALA A 168 -4.76 34.95 -0.29
C ALA A 168 -5.67 34.37 -1.40
N PHE A 169 -5.14 34.11 -2.60
CA PHE A 169 -5.90 33.46 -3.66
C PHE A 169 -6.25 32.00 -3.34
N THR A 170 -5.37 31.27 -2.64
CA THR A 170 -5.64 29.93 -2.13
C THR A 170 -6.85 29.94 -1.20
N ASN A 171 -6.88 30.86 -0.24
CA ASN A 171 -7.98 31.01 0.71
C ASN A 171 -9.29 31.47 0.04
N LYS A 172 -9.18 32.26 -1.04
CA LYS A 172 -10.31 32.66 -1.88
C LYS A 172 -10.82 31.51 -2.78
N GLY A 173 -10.06 30.43 -2.93
CA GLY A 173 -10.39 29.30 -3.79
C GLY A 173 -10.01 29.48 -5.27
N MET A 174 -9.29 30.54 -5.62
CA MET A 174 -8.82 30.82 -6.99
C MET A 174 -7.50 30.10 -7.24
N ILE A 175 -7.60 28.84 -7.68
CA ILE A 175 -6.47 27.91 -7.74
C ILE A 175 -5.41 28.37 -8.76
N ASP A 176 -5.81 28.79 -9.96
CA ASP A 176 -4.87 29.14 -11.04
C ASP A 176 -4.08 30.41 -10.74
N ASP A 177 -4.74 31.42 -10.17
CA ASP A 177 -4.08 32.63 -9.69
C ASP A 177 -3.08 32.28 -8.59
N ALA A 178 -3.51 31.51 -7.58
CA ALA A 178 -2.63 31.11 -6.49
C ALA A 178 -1.35 30.41 -6.99
N ILE A 179 -1.48 29.46 -7.91
CA ILE A 179 -0.33 28.78 -8.54
C ILE A 179 0.59 29.79 -9.23
N THR A 180 0.03 30.72 -10.00
CA THR A 180 0.79 31.75 -10.72
C THR A 180 1.62 32.60 -9.76
N TYR A 181 1.02 33.07 -8.66
CA TYR A 181 1.72 33.88 -7.67
C TYR A 181 2.78 33.09 -6.90
N TYR A 182 2.54 31.80 -6.59
CA TYR A 182 3.59 30.95 -6.02
C TYR A 182 4.74 30.69 -7.00
N GLN A 183 4.47 30.53 -8.29
CA GLN A 183 5.49 30.39 -9.33
C GLN A 183 6.39 31.62 -9.37
N MET A 184 5.81 32.82 -9.38
CA MET A 184 6.57 34.08 -9.30
C MET A 184 7.41 34.16 -8.01
N ALA A 185 6.88 33.68 -6.88
CA ALA A 185 7.64 33.64 -5.62
C ALA A 185 8.88 32.73 -5.74
N VAL A 186 8.73 31.51 -6.27
CA VAL A 186 9.85 30.56 -6.39
C VAL A 186 10.82 30.88 -7.54
N GLU A 187 10.40 31.69 -8.52
CA GLU A 187 11.29 32.27 -9.53
C GLU A 187 12.25 33.31 -8.93
N ILE A 188 11.80 34.05 -7.90
CA ILE A 188 12.64 35.01 -7.18
C ILE A 188 13.48 34.31 -6.11
N ASP A 189 12.88 33.44 -5.31
CA ASP A 189 13.55 32.64 -4.29
C ASP A 189 13.20 31.15 -4.42
N PRO A 190 14.06 30.35 -5.09
CA PRO A 190 13.88 28.91 -5.20
C PRO A 190 13.94 28.15 -3.86
N GLY A 191 14.38 28.78 -2.77
CA GLY A 191 14.46 28.19 -1.44
C GLY A 191 13.13 28.13 -0.69
N LEU A 192 12.05 28.68 -1.24
CA LEU A 192 10.73 28.72 -0.60
C LEU A 192 10.01 27.36 -0.65
N ALA A 193 10.38 26.47 0.26
CA ALA A 193 9.78 25.15 0.41
C ALA A 193 8.25 25.19 0.58
N GLU A 194 7.72 26.16 1.33
CA GLU A 194 6.28 26.29 1.57
C GLU A 194 5.51 26.67 0.29
N SER A 195 6.09 27.52 -0.58
CA SER A 195 5.49 27.82 -1.89
C SER A 195 5.39 26.57 -2.76
N HIS A 196 6.46 25.76 -2.82
CA HIS A 196 6.45 24.49 -3.55
C HIS A 196 5.41 23.51 -2.97
N LYS A 197 5.31 23.41 -1.65
CA LYS A 197 4.32 22.58 -0.96
C LYS A 197 2.89 23.03 -1.24
N ASN A 198 2.61 24.34 -1.16
CA ASN A 198 1.27 24.89 -1.46
C ASN A 198 0.89 24.66 -2.92
N MET A 199 1.81 24.87 -3.86
CA MET A 199 1.60 24.52 -5.27
C MET A 199 1.27 23.03 -5.44
N ALA A 200 1.97 22.14 -4.72
CA ALA A 200 1.74 20.71 -4.81
C ALA A 200 0.31 20.32 -4.41
N TYR A 201 -0.20 20.86 -3.29
CA TYR A 201 -1.60 20.64 -2.89
C TYR A 201 -2.60 21.21 -3.90
N LEU A 202 -2.31 22.38 -4.49
CA LEU A 202 -3.16 22.97 -5.51
C LEU A 202 -3.18 22.13 -6.80
N TYR A 203 -2.04 21.64 -7.26
CA TYR A 203 -1.97 20.71 -8.39
C TYR A 203 -2.70 19.39 -8.09
N LYS A 204 -2.56 18.85 -6.87
CA LYS A 204 -3.33 17.68 -6.41
C LYS A 204 -4.83 17.94 -6.49
N LYS A 205 -5.30 19.11 -6.04
CA LYS A 205 -6.71 19.52 -6.12
C LYS A 205 -7.21 19.65 -7.56
N LYS A 206 -6.35 20.05 -8.50
CA LYS A 206 -6.65 20.06 -9.94
C LYS A 206 -6.61 18.68 -10.60
N GLY A 207 -6.10 17.66 -9.92
CA GLY A 207 -5.83 16.34 -10.51
C GLY A 207 -4.55 16.28 -11.36
N ASP A 208 -3.71 17.31 -11.36
CA ASP A 208 -2.40 17.29 -12.03
C ASP A 208 -1.37 16.59 -11.14
N VAL A 209 -1.44 15.25 -11.13
CA VAL A 209 -0.63 14.39 -10.26
C VAL A 209 0.88 14.57 -10.51
N SER A 210 1.29 14.71 -11.77
CA SER A 210 2.70 14.87 -12.14
C SER A 210 3.30 16.16 -11.59
N LYS A 211 2.62 17.30 -11.76
CA LYS A 211 3.12 18.59 -11.21
C LYS A 211 3.03 18.63 -9.69
N SER A 212 2.04 17.96 -9.10
CA SER A 212 1.94 17.79 -7.65
C SER A 212 3.17 17.07 -7.09
N ILE A 213 3.51 15.90 -7.63
CA ILE A 213 4.69 15.13 -7.23
C ILE A 213 5.97 15.97 -7.39
N SER A 214 6.17 16.58 -8.57
CA SER A 214 7.38 17.39 -8.81
C SER A 214 7.51 18.57 -7.83
N SER A 215 6.39 19.19 -7.44
CA SER A 215 6.40 20.28 -6.47
C SER A 215 6.67 19.78 -5.05
N PHE A 216 6.09 18.65 -4.66
CA PHE A 216 6.41 18.00 -3.37
C PHE A 216 7.88 17.54 -3.31
N GLU A 217 8.45 17.00 -4.38
CA GLU A 217 9.87 16.61 -4.45
C GLU A 217 10.81 17.81 -4.21
N LYS A 218 10.50 18.96 -4.82
CA LYS A 218 11.26 20.21 -4.60
C LYS A 218 11.17 20.65 -3.14
N ALA A 219 9.96 20.70 -2.59
CA ALA A 219 9.76 21.05 -1.19
C ALA A 219 10.51 20.08 -0.26
N ALA A 220 10.45 18.77 -0.51
CA ALA A 220 11.10 17.75 0.31
C ALA A 220 12.63 17.78 0.18
N THR A 221 13.16 18.24 -0.97
CA THR A 221 14.60 18.46 -1.15
C THR A 221 15.09 19.63 -0.28
N LEU A 222 14.28 20.69 -0.17
CA LEU A 222 14.58 21.86 0.66
C LEU A 222 14.40 21.57 2.15
N ASN A 223 13.41 20.75 2.52
CA ASN A 223 13.15 20.36 3.90
C ASN A 223 13.07 18.82 4.07
N PRO A 224 14.22 18.11 4.04
CA PRO A 224 14.27 16.65 3.96
C PRO A 224 13.90 15.92 5.25
N LYS A 225 13.64 16.65 6.34
CA LYS A 225 13.24 16.08 7.64
C LYS A 225 11.79 16.42 8.01
N ASP A 226 11.07 17.14 7.15
CA ASP A 226 9.65 17.40 7.35
C ASP A 226 8.86 16.11 7.10
N THR A 227 8.44 15.47 8.20
CA THR A 227 7.72 14.21 8.17
C THR A 227 6.33 14.35 7.54
N GLY A 228 5.66 15.49 7.73
CA GLY A 228 4.36 15.76 7.09
C GLY A 228 4.50 15.85 5.57
N LEU A 229 5.51 16.58 5.10
CA LEU A 229 5.80 16.70 3.68
C LEU A 229 6.24 15.38 3.04
N LEU A 230 7.10 14.60 3.70
CA LEU A 230 7.48 13.27 3.23
C LEU A 230 6.28 12.33 3.17
N PHE A 231 5.36 12.43 4.12
CA PHE A 231 4.13 11.64 4.14
C PHE A 231 3.23 11.99 2.95
N ASP A 232 3.04 13.28 2.67
CA ASP A 232 2.23 13.75 1.55
C ASP A 232 2.85 13.39 0.19
N LEU A 233 4.17 13.49 0.05
CA LEU A 233 4.89 13.06 -1.14
C LEU A 233 4.75 11.54 -1.36
N ALA A 234 4.93 10.74 -0.31
CA ALA A 234 4.77 9.30 -0.38
C ALA A 234 3.33 8.91 -0.76
N SER A 235 2.33 9.58 -0.18
CA SER A 235 0.91 9.42 -0.50
C SER A 235 0.59 9.81 -1.95
N ALA A 236 1.25 10.84 -2.48
CA ALA A 236 1.13 11.23 -3.89
C ALA A 236 1.70 10.15 -4.83
N TYR A 237 2.85 9.55 -4.49
CA TYR A 237 3.38 8.41 -5.23
C TYR A 237 2.48 7.18 -5.17
N GLU A 238 1.89 6.86 -4.01
CA GLU A 238 0.91 5.77 -3.89
C GLU A 238 -0.28 5.99 -4.83
N SER A 239 -0.85 7.19 -4.82
CA SER A 239 -2.01 7.54 -5.63
C SER A 239 -1.71 7.45 -7.14
N ASN A 240 -0.46 7.66 -7.54
CA ASN A 240 0.02 7.54 -8.92
C ASN A 240 0.48 6.12 -9.30
N GLY A 241 0.35 5.13 -8.40
CA GLY A 241 0.84 3.77 -8.62
C GLY A 241 2.36 3.61 -8.62
N SER A 242 3.11 4.65 -8.25
CA SER A 242 4.58 4.66 -8.17
C SER A 242 5.05 4.02 -6.85
N GLN A 243 4.74 2.73 -6.67
CA GLN A 243 4.89 2.01 -5.41
C GLN A 243 6.32 2.01 -4.84
N ASP A 244 7.35 1.81 -5.67
CA ASP A 244 8.73 1.79 -5.18
C ASP A 244 9.17 3.19 -4.66
N ASN A 245 8.75 4.28 -5.32
CA ASN A 245 9.02 5.64 -4.85
C ASN A 245 8.28 5.96 -3.55
N ALA A 246 7.05 5.47 -3.39
CA ALA A 246 6.32 5.58 -2.13
C ALA A 246 7.07 4.88 -0.99
N ILE A 247 7.49 3.63 -1.20
CA ILE A 247 8.26 2.85 -0.21
C ILE A 247 9.56 3.58 0.17
N LEU A 248 10.32 4.06 -0.81
CA LEU A 248 11.56 4.80 -0.56
C LEU A 248 11.31 6.08 0.25
N THR A 249 10.24 6.81 -0.05
CA THR A 249 9.90 8.07 0.63
C THR A 249 9.43 7.81 2.06
N TYR A 250 8.61 6.78 2.29
CA TYR A 250 8.25 6.38 3.65
C TYR A 250 9.43 5.87 4.48
N LYS A 251 10.40 5.19 3.86
CA LYS A 251 11.65 4.83 4.54
C LYS A 251 12.45 6.06 4.97
N LYS A 252 12.49 7.11 4.13
CA LYS A 252 13.06 8.41 4.52
C LYS A 252 12.30 9.06 5.67
N LEU A 253 10.97 8.96 5.68
CA LEU A 253 10.17 9.45 6.79
C LEU A 253 10.52 8.70 8.09
N LEU A 254 10.57 7.37 8.07
CA LEU A 254 10.90 6.56 9.24
C LEU A 254 12.34 6.73 9.73
N SER A 255 13.27 7.20 8.88
CA SER A 255 14.61 7.56 9.36
C SER A 255 14.62 8.88 10.12
N ALA A 256 13.66 9.78 9.86
CA ALA A 256 13.45 11.02 10.60
C ALA A 256 12.58 10.82 11.84
N ASP A 257 11.52 10.00 11.74
CA ASP A 257 10.63 9.60 12.84
C ASP A 257 10.35 8.09 12.82
N PRO A 258 11.18 7.28 13.52
CA PRO A 258 11.01 5.83 13.60
C PRO A 258 9.72 5.39 14.33
N SER A 259 9.04 6.31 15.03
CA SER A 259 7.84 6.02 15.81
C SER A 259 6.54 6.29 15.04
N HIS A 260 6.62 6.81 13.81
CA HIS A 260 5.46 7.18 13.00
C HIS A 260 4.60 5.95 12.61
N LYS A 261 3.57 5.68 13.42
CA LYS A 261 2.73 4.49 13.30
C LYS A 261 2.01 4.38 11.96
N GLU A 262 1.47 5.49 11.46
CA GLU A 262 0.73 5.47 10.20
C GLU A 262 1.63 5.08 9.02
N THR A 263 2.87 5.55 9.00
CA THR A 263 3.83 5.17 7.96
C THR A 263 4.19 3.69 8.01
N LYS A 264 4.37 3.13 9.21
CA LYS A 264 4.58 1.68 9.35
C LYS A 264 3.40 0.88 8.79
N ASN A 265 2.17 1.32 9.09
CA ASN A 265 0.96 0.69 8.55
C ASN A 265 0.90 0.79 7.01
N ARG A 266 1.19 1.97 6.43
CA ARG A 266 1.24 2.15 4.97
C ARG A 266 2.31 1.27 4.32
N LEU A 267 3.52 1.23 4.88
CA LEU A 267 4.59 0.35 4.40
C LEU A 267 4.20 -1.13 4.47
N ALA A 268 3.57 -1.57 5.56
CA ALA A 268 3.11 -2.95 5.69
C ALA A 268 2.12 -3.32 4.58
N LEU A 269 1.18 -2.44 4.24
CA LEU A 269 0.24 -2.62 3.13
C LEU A 269 0.95 -2.66 1.77
N LEU A 270 1.87 -1.73 1.52
CA LEU A 270 2.65 -1.70 0.27
C LEU A 270 3.50 -2.95 0.10
N TYR A 271 4.13 -3.44 1.16
CA TYR A 271 4.90 -4.67 1.12
C TYR A 271 4.02 -5.92 0.95
N ASN A 272 2.83 -5.96 1.55
CA ASN A 272 1.85 -7.02 1.28
C ASN A 272 1.46 -7.05 -0.20
N ASN A 273 1.13 -5.89 -0.78
CA ASN A 273 0.76 -5.78 -2.19
C ASN A 273 1.92 -6.20 -3.12
N LYS A 274 3.15 -5.81 -2.77
CA LYS A 274 4.36 -6.26 -3.48
C LYS A 274 4.51 -7.78 -3.40
N GLY A 275 4.29 -8.37 -2.22
CA GLY A 275 4.31 -9.82 -2.02
C GLY A 275 3.28 -10.55 -2.86
N VAL A 276 2.03 -10.06 -2.90
CA VAL A 276 0.96 -10.62 -3.75
C VAL A 276 1.34 -10.54 -5.23
N SER A 277 1.85 -9.40 -5.69
CA SER A 277 2.29 -9.23 -7.09
C SER A 277 3.43 -10.20 -7.44
N CYS A 278 4.42 -10.38 -6.56
CA CYS A 278 5.50 -11.34 -6.75
C CYS A 278 4.98 -12.79 -6.77
N ALA A 279 4.03 -13.14 -5.90
CA ALA A 279 3.42 -14.46 -5.87
C ALA A 279 2.68 -14.79 -7.19
N LEU A 280 1.91 -13.83 -7.72
CA LEU A 280 1.23 -13.97 -9.02
C LEU A 280 2.21 -14.14 -10.19
N GLN A 281 3.40 -13.56 -10.10
CA GLN A 281 4.48 -13.73 -11.08
C GLN A 281 5.27 -15.04 -10.91
N GLY A 282 4.94 -15.86 -9.90
CA GLY A 282 5.69 -17.08 -9.55
C GLY A 282 7.04 -16.82 -8.88
N LYS A 283 7.35 -15.58 -8.52
CA LYS A 283 8.59 -15.18 -7.82
C LYS A 283 8.46 -15.43 -6.33
N LYS A 284 8.52 -16.71 -5.94
CA LYS A 284 8.25 -17.18 -4.57
C LYS A 284 9.16 -16.56 -3.52
N ASP A 285 10.45 -16.42 -3.81
CA ASP A 285 11.42 -15.84 -2.87
C ASP A 285 11.18 -14.35 -2.63
N ASP A 286 10.91 -13.60 -3.69
CA ASP A 286 10.59 -12.17 -3.61
C ASP A 286 9.28 -11.94 -2.84
N ALA A 287 8.28 -12.82 -3.04
CA ALA A 287 7.02 -12.77 -2.30
C ALA A 287 7.25 -12.97 -0.79
N ILE A 288 8.00 -14.00 -0.41
CA ILE A 288 8.35 -14.27 1.00
C ILE A 288 9.11 -13.08 1.61
N ALA A 289 10.08 -12.52 0.89
CA ALA A 289 10.84 -11.37 1.36
C ALA A 289 9.93 -10.15 1.60
N ALA A 290 9.04 -9.85 0.65
CA ALA A 290 8.10 -8.74 0.78
C ALA A 290 7.12 -8.93 1.95
N TYR A 291 6.56 -10.14 2.14
CA TYR A 291 5.68 -10.39 3.29
C TYR A 291 6.43 -10.28 4.62
N LYS A 292 7.70 -10.67 4.70
CA LYS A 292 8.51 -10.48 5.90
C LYS A 292 8.76 -9.00 6.19
N GLU A 293 9.05 -8.19 5.17
CA GLU A 293 9.15 -6.73 5.32
C GLU A 293 7.83 -6.11 5.80
N ALA A 294 6.69 -6.60 5.30
CA ALA A 294 5.38 -6.15 5.79
C ALA A 294 5.21 -6.43 7.30
N LEU A 295 5.57 -7.62 7.76
CA LEU A 295 5.47 -8.03 9.16
C LEU A 295 6.47 -7.33 10.08
N GLN A 296 7.64 -6.92 9.57
CA GLN A 296 8.58 -6.07 10.33
C GLN A 296 8.00 -4.68 10.62
N ASN A 297 7.15 -4.17 9.73
CA ASN A 297 6.50 -2.87 9.92
C ASN A 297 5.23 -2.98 10.77
N LYS A 298 4.46 -4.07 10.60
CA LYS A 298 3.24 -4.35 11.37
C LYS A 298 3.18 -5.83 11.75
N GLU A 299 3.45 -6.13 13.01
CA GLU A 299 3.48 -7.50 13.51
C GLU A 299 2.08 -8.14 13.63
N ASP A 300 1.04 -7.37 13.93
CA ASP A 300 -0.34 -7.82 14.12
C ASP A 300 -1.13 -7.81 12.80
N PHE A 301 -0.59 -8.48 11.77
CA PHE A 301 -1.17 -8.48 10.42
C PHE A 301 -1.51 -9.91 9.95
N SER A 302 -2.69 -10.40 10.35
CA SER A 302 -3.10 -11.79 10.13
C SER A 302 -3.22 -12.16 8.65
N GLU A 303 -3.69 -11.25 7.80
CA GLU A 303 -3.78 -11.44 6.35
C GLU A 303 -2.41 -11.67 5.71
N VAL A 304 -1.36 -10.99 6.20
CA VAL A 304 0.00 -11.17 5.70
C VAL A 304 0.58 -12.51 6.16
N TYR A 305 0.31 -12.94 7.39
CA TYR A 305 0.69 -14.28 7.82
C TYR A 305 0.00 -15.37 6.98
N ASN A 306 -1.27 -15.19 6.61
CA ASN A 306 -1.95 -16.11 5.69
C ASN A 306 -1.24 -16.17 4.33
N ASN A 307 -0.95 -15.01 3.73
CA ASN A 307 -0.29 -14.94 2.44
C ASN A 307 1.15 -15.50 2.48
N LEU A 308 1.90 -15.22 3.55
CA LEU A 308 3.23 -15.78 3.77
C LEU A 308 3.19 -17.30 3.96
N GLY A 309 2.19 -17.80 4.69
CA GLY A 309 1.97 -19.24 4.83
C GLY A 309 1.71 -19.91 3.49
N ALA A 310 0.89 -19.28 2.62
CA ALA A 310 0.63 -19.79 1.28
C ALA A 310 1.90 -19.80 0.42
N ALA A 311 2.69 -18.73 0.47
CA ALA A 311 3.97 -18.65 -0.24
C ALA A 311 4.97 -19.73 0.24
N TYR A 312 4.99 -20.06 1.53
CA TYR A 312 5.79 -21.17 2.05
C TYR A 312 5.30 -22.54 1.56
N VAL A 313 3.97 -22.77 1.51
CA VAL A 313 3.40 -23.98 0.91
C VAL A 313 3.84 -24.13 -0.55
N ASP A 314 3.75 -23.05 -1.33
CA ASP A 314 4.14 -23.05 -2.74
C ASP A 314 5.64 -23.33 -2.93
N LYS A 315 6.48 -22.90 -1.98
CA LYS A 315 7.91 -23.19 -1.96
C LYS A 315 8.25 -24.59 -1.44
N GLY A 316 7.27 -25.31 -0.87
CA GLY A 316 7.47 -26.63 -0.25
C GLY A 316 7.97 -26.58 1.19
N MET A 317 8.01 -25.40 1.82
CA MET A 317 8.42 -25.19 3.21
C MET A 317 7.22 -25.40 4.14
N ILE A 318 6.76 -26.65 4.24
CA ILE A 318 5.47 -26.99 4.89
C ILE A 318 5.46 -26.69 6.39
N ASP A 319 6.56 -26.96 7.10
CA ASP A 319 6.65 -26.69 8.54
C ASP A 319 6.60 -25.19 8.85
N ASP A 320 7.31 -24.37 8.07
CA ASP A 320 7.27 -22.91 8.18
C ASP A 320 5.87 -22.36 7.89
N ALA A 321 5.18 -22.93 6.90
CA ALA A 321 3.79 -22.57 6.60
C ALA A 321 2.85 -22.83 7.80
N ILE A 322 2.94 -24.02 8.41
CA ILE A 322 2.12 -24.39 9.57
C ILE A 322 2.35 -23.44 10.75
N VAL A 323 3.61 -23.12 11.05
CA VAL A 323 3.96 -22.16 12.12
C VAL A 323 3.39 -20.77 11.79
N THR A 324 3.48 -20.35 10.54
CA THR A 324 3.01 -19.04 10.07
C THR A 324 1.49 -18.93 10.13
N TYR A 325 0.74 -19.95 9.69
CA TYR A 325 -0.72 -19.98 9.82
C TYR A 325 -1.18 -19.98 11.27
N LYS A 326 -0.50 -20.72 12.16
CA LYS A 326 -0.79 -20.67 13.59
C LYS A 326 -0.64 -19.26 14.15
N LYS A 327 0.39 -18.51 13.74
CA LYS A 327 0.54 -17.09 14.11
C LYS A 327 -0.63 -16.24 13.62
N ALA A 328 -1.08 -16.42 12.37
CA ALA A 328 -2.26 -15.72 11.87
C ALA A 328 -3.50 -15.97 12.77
N LEU A 329 -3.69 -17.22 13.20
CA LEU A 329 -4.81 -17.61 14.08
C LEU A 329 -4.66 -17.12 15.52
N THR A 330 -3.44 -16.89 16.02
CA THR A 330 -3.26 -16.22 17.32
C THR A 330 -3.74 -14.77 17.30
N ILE A 331 -3.63 -14.10 16.14
CA ILE A 331 -4.07 -12.71 15.95
C ILE A 331 -5.57 -12.66 15.62
N SER A 332 -6.04 -13.58 14.77
CA SER A 332 -7.43 -13.64 14.31
C SER A 332 -7.97 -15.07 14.42
N PRO A 333 -8.50 -15.48 15.60
CA PRO A 333 -8.95 -16.86 15.84
C PRO A 333 -10.12 -17.34 14.98
N ASN A 334 -10.89 -16.42 14.39
CA ASN A 334 -12.06 -16.69 13.56
C ASN A 334 -11.79 -16.51 12.05
N PHE A 335 -10.54 -16.69 11.62
CA PHE A 335 -10.14 -16.55 10.22
C PHE A 335 -10.31 -17.88 9.45
N GLY A 336 -11.47 -18.06 8.83
CA GLY A 336 -11.87 -19.31 8.17
C GLY A 336 -10.91 -19.77 7.06
N GLU A 337 -10.47 -18.87 6.19
CA GLU A 337 -9.54 -19.19 5.10
C GLU A 337 -8.21 -19.76 5.63
N VAL A 338 -7.72 -19.25 6.76
CA VAL A 338 -6.46 -19.73 7.36
C VAL A 338 -6.60 -21.16 7.87
N TYR A 339 -7.73 -21.55 8.45
CA TYR A 339 -7.94 -22.94 8.86
C TYR A 339 -7.98 -23.89 7.67
N ASN A 340 -8.61 -23.49 6.57
CA ASN A 340 -8.56 -24.27 5.33
C ASN A 340 -7.12 -24.40 4.81
N ASN A 341 -6.37 -23.31 4.75
CA ASN A 341 -4.98 -23.31 4.28
C ASN A 341 -4.03 -24.11 5.19
N LEU A 342 -4.26 -24.04 6.51
CA LEU A 342 -3.57 -24.86 7.49
C LEU A 342 -3.90 -26.35 7.30
N GLY A 343 -5.17 -26.69 7.03
CA GLY A 343 -5.58 -28.04 6.69
C GLY A 343 -4.85 -28.57 5.46
N VAL A 344 -4.76 -27.78 4.40
CA VAL A 344 -4.00 -28.12 3.18
C VAL A 344 -2.53 -28.37 3.48
N ALA A 345 -1.91 -27.54 4.33
CA ALA A 345 -0.52 -27.73 4.74
C ALA A 345 -0.33 -29.04 5.52
N TYR A 346 -1.24 -29.37 6.44
CA TYR A 346 -1.22 -30.65 7.15
C TYR A 346 -1.43 -31.86 6.23
N THR A 347 -2.31 -31.76 5.23
CA THR A 347 -2.48 -32.81 4.20
C THR A 347 -1.17 -33.06 3.47
N LYS A 348 -0.46 -32.00 3.05
CA LYS A 348 0.87 -32.12 2.41
C LYS A 348 1.91 -32.75 3.34
N LYS A 349 1.80 -32.52 4.65
CA LYS A 349 2.62 -33.17 5.69
C LYS A 349 2.18 -34.60 6.00
N LYS A 350 1.06 -35.08 5.45
CA LYS A 350 0.39 -36.35 5.78
C LYS A 350 -0.08 -36.45 7.25
N ALA A 351 -0.24 -35.31 7.91
CA ALA A 351 -0.81 -35.21 9.25
C ALA A 351 -2.35 -35.13 9.15
N TYR A 352 -2.98 -36.24 8.74
CA TYR A 352 -4.38 -36.24 8.34
C TYR A 352 -5.36 -35.88 9.46
N ASP A 353 -5.07 -36.25 10.71
CA ASP A 353 -5.97 -35.94 11.83
C ASP A 353 -5.97 -34.45 12.15
N ASP A 354 -4.79 -33.81 12.12
CA ASP A 354 -4.66 -32.35 12.23
C ASP A 354 -5.35 -31.63 11.07
N ALA A 355 -5.22 -32.16 9.85
CA ALA A 355 -5.88 -31.63 8.66
C ALA A 355 -7.40 -31.66 8.79
N VAL A 356 -7.97 -32.81 9.19
CA VAL A 356 -9.42 -32.96 9.43
C VAL A 356 -9.90 -31.98 10.50
N SER A 357 -9.18 -31.84 11.61
CA SER A 357 -9.54 -30.87 12.66
C SER A 357 -9.51 -29.44 12.14
N ALA A 358 -8.51 -29.06 11.33
CA ALA A 358 -8.43 -27.73 10.74
C ALA A 358 -9.60 -27.46 9.76
N PHE A 359 -9.91 -28.40 8.87
CA PHE A 359 -11.04 -28.24 7.94
C PHE A 359 -12.39 -28.19 8.66
N LYS A 360 -12.62 -29.04 9.67
CA LYS A 360 -13.84 -28.97 10.49
C LYS A 360 -13.95 -27.63 11.21
N LYS A 361 -12.83 -27.05 11.65
CA LYS A 361 -12.83 -25.71 12.24
C LYS A 361 -13.17 -24.63 11.21
N ALA A 362 -12.65 -24.72 9.99
CA ALA A 362 -13.06 -23.85 8.88
C ALA A 362 -14.57 -23.96 8.61
N LEU A 363 -15.11 -25.17 8.57
CA LEU A 363 -16.55 -25.42 8.37
C LEU A 363 -17.43 -24.93 9.54
N SER A 364 -16.89 -24.91 10.77
CA SER A 364 -17.61 -24.31 11.90
C SER A 364 -17.76 -22.79 11.79
N LEU A 365 -16.87 -22.12 11.04
CA LEU A 365 -16.91 -20.69 10.78
C LEU A 365 -17.72 -20.37 9.51
N ASN A 366 -17.58 -21.20 8.48
CA ASN A 366 -18.37 -21.13 7.25
C ASN A 366 -18.80 -22.53 6.81
N ARG A 367 -20.05 -22.88 7.11
CA ARG A 367 -20.63 -24.19 6.81
C ARG A 367 -20.64 -24.52 5.32
N ASN A 368 -20.65 -23.53 4.43
CA ASN A 368 -20.73 -23.73 2.98
C ASN A 368 -19.37 -23.57 2.30
N HIS A 369 -18.26 -23.70 3.03
CA HIS A 369 -16.92 -23.55 2.48
C HIS A 369 -16.55 -24.74 1.57
N ALA A 370 -16.88 -24.64 0.29
CA ALA A 370 -16.69 -25.69 -0.72
C ALA A 370 -15.27 -26.30 -0.71
N GLY A 371 -14.22 -25.48 -0.63
CA GLY A 371 -12.84 -25.99 -0.59
C GLY A 371 -12.53 -26.88 0.64
N ALA A 372 -13.15 -26.63 1.78
CA ALA A 372 -12.90 -27.39 3.00
C ALA A 372 -13.63 -28.73 2.95
N HIS A 373 -14.87 -28.75 2.46
CA HIS A 373 -15.61 -29.98 2.13
C HIS A 373 -14.85 -30.83 1.11
N PHE A 374 -14.38 -30.23 0.01
CA PHE A 374 -13.61 -30.95 -1.00
C PHE A 374 -12.36 -31.60 -0.41
N ASN A 375 -11.59 -30.86 0.38
CA ASN A 375 -10.36 -31.37 0.99
C ASN A 375 -10.63 -32.47 2.04
N LEU A 376 -11.73 -32.37 2.81
CA LEU A 376 -12.17 -33.45 3.69
C LEU A 376 -12.55 -34.70 2.90
N GLY A 377 -13.29 -34.53 1.80
CA GLY A 377 -13.66 -35.63 0.90
C GLY A 377 -12.44 -36.39 0.36
N VAL A 378 -11.39 -35.65 -0.01
CA VAL A 378 -10.11 -36.25 -0.45
C VAL A 378 -9.46 -37.05 0.68
N ILE A 379 -9.37 -36.49 1.90
CA ILE A 379 -8.75 -37.20 3.03
C ILE A 379 -9.55 -38.44 3.43
N TYR A 380 -10.89 -38.35 3.49
CA TYR A 380 -11.73 -39.48 3.82
C TYR A 380 -11.63 -40.58 2.75
N SER A 381 -11.55 -40.21 1.47
CA SER A 381 -11.29 -41.16 0.39
C SER A 381 -9.95 -41.86 0.57
N GLU A 382 -8.87 -41.14 0.89
CA GLU A 382 -7.55 -41.74 1.17
C GLU A 382 -7.55 -42.65 2.40
N LYS A 383 -8.42 -42.39 3.39
CA LYS A 383 -8.61 -43.23 4.58
C LYS A 383 -9.54 -44.43 4.35
N GLY A 384 -10.14 -44.57 3.16
CA GLY A 384 -11.13 -45.62 2.85
C GLY A 384 -12.52 -45.37 3.46
N MET A 385 -12.79 -44.15 3.95
CA MET A 385 -14.07 -43.73 4.51
C MET A 385 -14.98 -43.21 3.38
N ALA A 386 -15.47 -44.14 2.55
CA ALA A 386 -16.13 -43.82 1.29
C ALA A 386 -17.46 -43.05 1.47
N GLU A 387 -18.31 -43.41 2.43
CA GLU A 387 -19.59 -42.74 2.65
C GLU A 387 -19.41 -41.30 3.14
N GLU A 388 -18.46 -41.07 4.06
CA GLU A 388 -18.09 -39.74 4.51
C GLU A 388 -17.55 -38.90 3.35
N ALA A 389 -16.65 -39.45 2.54
CA ALA A 389 -16.14 -38.76 1.36
C ALA A 389 -17.24 -38.38 0.37
N ILE A 390 -18.17 -39.29 0.08
CA ILE A 390 -19.34 -39.05 -0.78
C ILE A 390 -20.18 -37.90 -0.25
N ASN A 391 -20.45 -37.87 1.07
CA ASN A 391 -21.22 -36.81 1.71
C ASN A 391 -20.52 -35.45 1.58
N GLU A 392 -19.21 -35.39 1.86
CA GLU A 392 -18.44 -34.14 1.75
C GLU A 392 -18.44 -33.61 0.30
N TYR A 393 -18.21 -34.45 -0.70
CA TYR A 393 -18.35 -34.04 -2.11
C TYR A 393 -19.78 -33.61 -2.46
N GLY A 394 -20.78 -34.22 -1.83
CA GLY A 394 -22.18 -33.78 -1.94
C GLY A 394 -22.41 -32.36 -1.43
N GLU A 395 -21.81 -31.98 -0.31
CA GLU A 395 -21.88 -30.60 0.20
C GLU A 395 -21.21 -29.61 -0.76
N VAL A 396 -20.10 -29.97 -1.39
CA VAL A 396 -19.49 -29.14 -2.45
C VAL A 396 -20.49 -28.88 -3.58
N LEU A 397 -21.17 -29.93 -4.05
CA LEU A 397 -22.10 -29.87 -5.17
C LEU A 397 -23.42 -29.15 -4.83
N LYS A 398 -23.75 -28.93 -3.56
CA LYS A 398 -24.84 -28.02 -3.17
C LYS A 398 -24.48 -26.56 -3.41
N VAL A 399 -23.20 -26.20 -3.27
CA VAL A 399 -22.70 -24.84 -3.46
C VAL A 399 -22.29 -24.60 -4.92
N ILE A 400 -21.62 -25.58 -5.53
CA ILE A 400 -21.09 -25.54 -6.89
C ILE A 400 -21.59 -26.79 -7.64
N PRO A 401 -22.83 -26.77 -8.19
CA PRO A 401 -23.47 -27.97 -8.78
C PRO A 401 -22.71 -28.64 -9.93
N ASP A 402 -21.88 -27.88 -10.63
CA ASP A 402 -21.12 -28.32 -11.80
C ASP A 402 -19.62 -28.50 -11.49
N ASP A 403 -19.21 -28.64 -10.22
CA ASP A 403 -17.80 -28.91 -9.87
C ASP A 403 -17.36 -30.29 -10.39
N LEU A 404 -16.63 -30.28 -11.49
CA LEU A 404 -16.23 -31.50 -12.21
C LEU A 404 -15.38 -32.43 -11.36
N SER A 405 -14.52 -31.87 -10.49
CA SER A 405 -13.64 -32.65 -9.61
C SER A 405 -14.44 -33.42 -8.57
N SER A 406 -15.41 -32.76 -7.92
CA SER A 406 -16.29 -33.40 -6.94
C SER A 406 -17.21 -34.43 -7.59
N LEU A 407 -17.79 -34.12 -8.76
CA LEU A 407 -18.58 -35.09 -9.54
C LEU A 407 -17.75 -36.32 -9.89
N TYR A 408 -16.51 -36.13 -10.34
CA TYR A 408 -15.64 -37.23 -10.71
C TYR A 408 -15.28 -38.09 -9.50
N ASN A 409 -14.75 -37.47 -8.43
CA ASN A 409 -14.34 -38.20 -7.23
C ASN A 409 -15.51 -38.93 -6.57
N ARG A 410 -16.68 -38.29 -6.49
CA ARG A 410 -17.89 -38.93 -5.93
C ARG A 410 -18.40 -40.04 -6.84
N GLY A 411 -18.42 -39.84 -8.15
CA GLY A 411 -18.81 -40.86 -9.14
C GLY A 411 -17.91 -42.10 -9.11
N VAL A 412 -16.59 -41.91 -8.93
CA VAL A 412 -15.64 -43.01 -8.74
C VAL A 412 -15.96 -43.79 -7.47
N LEU A 413 -16.16 -43.12 -6.34
CA LEU A 413 -16.53 -43.77 -5.08
C LEU A 413 -17.87 -44.51 -5.17
N TYR A 414 -18.86 -43.94 -5.88
CA TYR A 414 -20.13 -44.63 -6.15
C TYR A 414 -19.93 -45.92 -6.96
N LEU A 415 -19.07 -45.90 -7.99
CA LEU A 415 -18.75 -47.09 -8.79
C LEU A 415 -18.03 -48.18 -7.98
N GLU A 416 -17.13 -47.77 -7.08
CA GLU A 416 -16.41 -48.68 -6.19
C GLU A 416 -17.34 -49.32 -5.16
N ASN A 417 -18.28 -48.55 -4.62
CA ASN A 417 -19.28 -49.02 -3.66
C ASN A 417 -20.51 -49.69 -4.30
N GLY A 418 -20.53 -49.85 -5.63
CA GLY A 418 -21.61 -50.52 -6.36
C GLY A 418 -22.90 -49.70 -6.52
N LYS A 419 -22.90 -48.41 -6.19
CA LYS A 419 -24.02 -47.47 -6.43
C LYS A 419 -24.00 -47.00 -7.90
N LEU A 420 -24.26 -47.93 -8.82
CA LEU A 420 -24.00 -47.74 -10.25
C LEU A 420 -24.84 -46.64 -10.90
N ASP A 421 -26.10 -46.46 -10.46
CA ASP A 421 -26.99 -45.44 -11.02
C ASP A 421 -26.56 -44.03 -10.61
N ASP A 422 -26.16 -43.85 -9.34
CA ASP A 422 -25.60 -42.59 -8.85
C ASP A 422 -24.27 -42.26 -9.54
N ALA A 423 -23.41 -43.27 -9.72
CA ALA A 423 -22.17 -43.14 -10.49
C ALA A 423 -22.43 -42.70 -11.94
N ALA A 424 -23.39 -43.35 -12.62
CA ALA A 424 -23.77 -42.98 -13.98
C ALA A 424 -24.29 -41.54 -14.04
N SER A 425 -25.11 -41.12 -13.08
CA SER A 425 -25.67 -39.77 -12.98
C SER A 425 -24.57 -38.70 -12.91
N ASP A 426 -23.60 -38.88 -12.01
CA ASP A 426 -22.51 -37.91 -11.83
C ASP A 426 -21.57 -37.87 -13.05
N ILE A 427 -21.15 -39.03 -13.57
CA ILE A 427 -20.25 -39.08 -14.72
C ILE A 427 -20.92 -38.56 -16.00
N LYS A 428 -22.23 -38.79 -16.19
CA LYS A 428 -22.99 -38.21 -17.32
C LYS A 428 -23.00 -36.69 -17.31
N LYS A 429 -23.09 -36.05 -16.14
CA LYS A 429 -22.99 -34.59 -16.03
C LYS A 429 -21.62 -34.09 -16.50
N ILE A 430 -20.56 -34.81 -16.16
CA ILE A 430 -19.20 -34.48 -16.61
C ILE A 430 -19.09 -34.60 -18.13
N VAL A 431 -19.57 -35.70 -18.73
CA VAL A 431 -19.56 -35.90 -20.19
C VAL A 431 -20.40 -34.83 -20.91
N ALA A 432 -21.55 -34.44 -20.35
CA ALA A 432 -22.39 -33.39 -20.92
C ALA A 432 -21.69 -32.02 -20.94
N ARG A 433 -20.87 -31.72 -19.92
CA ARG A 433 -20.11 -30.46 -19.83
C ARG A 433 -18.80 -30.49 -20.61
N ASN A 434 -18.11 -31.62 -20.60
CA ASN A 434 -16.86 -31.83 -21.33
C ASN A 434 -16.92 -33.15 -22.14
N PRO A 435 -17.52 -33.13 -23.34
CA PRO A 435 -17.64 -34.31 -24.20
C PRO A 435 -16.30 -34.82 -24.76
N ARG A 436 -15.20 -34.10 -24.52
CA ARG A 436 -13.84 -34.49 -24.97
C ARG A 436 -12.97 -34.98 -23.81
N LEU A 437 -13.57 -35.33 -22.67
CA LEU A 437 -12.84 -35.91 -21.55
C LEU A 437 -12.82 -37.44 -21.65
N ALA A 438 -11.76 -38.00 -22.23
CA ALA A 438 -11.61 -39.44 -22.44
C ALA A 438 -11.79 -40.27 -21.15
N THR A 439 -11.25 -39.78 -20.02
CA THR A 439 -11.35 -40.46 -18.73
C THR A 439 -12.79 -40.54 -18.19
N ALA A 440 -13.66 -39.59 -18.53
CA ALA A 440 -15.07 -39.65 -18.16
C ALA A 440 -15.83 -40.67 -19.01
N HIS A 441 -15.53 -40.76 -20.30
CA HIS A 441 -16.07 -41.80 -21.19
C HIS A 441 -15.60 -43.21 -20.77
N ASP A 442 -14.31 -43.37 -20.42
CA ASP A 442 -13.80 -44.63 -19.85
C ASP A 442 -14.57 -45.03 -18.59
N LYS A 443 -14.78 -44.08 -17.66
CA LYS A 443 -15.50 -44.38 -16.41
C LYS A 443 -16.97 -44.68 -16.64
N LEU A 444 -17.62 -44.02 -17.59
CA LEU A 444 -19.00 -44.32 -17.98
C LEU A 444 -19.12 -45.70 -18.62
N GLY A 445 -18.12 -46.10 -19.41
CA GLY A 445 -18.00 -47.47 -19.94
C GLY A 445 -17.88 -48.52 -18.83
N ASP A 446 -17.02 -48.28 -17.82
CA ASP A 446 -16.89 -49.15 -16.64
C ASP A 446 -18.24 -49.33 -15.92
N ILE A 447 -18.98 -48.22 -15.75
CA ILE A 447 -20.30 -48.21 -15.09
C ILE A 447 -21.31 -49.04 -15.89
N TYR A 448 -21.46 -48.78 -17.19
CA TYR A 448 -22.37 -49.53 -18.05
C TYR A 448 -22.03 -51.01 -18.14
N GLN A 449 -20.74 -51.35 -18.18
CA GLN A 449 -20.31 -52.74 -18.20
C GLN A 449 -20.66 -53.48 -16.89
N LYS A 450 -20.63 -52.79 -15.74
CA LYS A 450 -21.09 -53.34 -14.46
C LYS A 450 -22.62 -53.42 -14.36
N GLN A 451 -23.36 -52.49 -14.97
CA GLN A 451 -24.83 -52.52 -15.04
C GLN A 451 -25.35 -53.61 -15.99
N GLY A 452 -24.51 -54.10 -16.91
CA GLY A 452 -24.91 -55.07 -17.94
C GLY A 452 -25.37 -54.43 -19.25
N HIS A 453 -25.30 -53.11 -19.36
CA HIS A 453 -25.54 -52.32 -20.57
C HIS A 453 -24.31 -52.41 -21.50
N ILE A 454 -24.10 -53.59 -22.08
CA ILE A 454 -22.85 -53.91 -22.78
C ILE A 454 -22.65 -53.08 -24.06
N ASP A 455 -23.74 -52.76 -24.76
CA ASP A 455 -23.67 -51.98 -26.00
C ASP A 455 -23.28 -50.52 -25.74
N GLU A 456 -23.85 -49.92 -24.72
CA GLU A 456 -23.51 -48.59 -24.23
C GLU A 456 -22.07 -48.57 -23.72
N ALA A 457 -21.63 -49.59 -23.00
CA ALA A 457 -20.24 -49.71 -22.55
C ALA A 457 -19.25 -49.71 -23.72
N ILE A 458 -19.52 -50.52 -24.76
CA ILE A 458 -18.69 -50.56 -25.98
C ILE A 458 -18.66 -49.19 -26.67
N ALA A 459 -19.80 -48.51 -26.76
CA ALA A 459 -19.88 -47.19 -27.39
C ALA A 459 -19.03 -46.15 -26.63
N GLU A 460 -19.11 -46.12 -25.30
CA GLU A 460 -18.35 -45.18 -24.49
C GLU A 460 -16.83 -45.48 -24.50
N TYR A 461 -16.42 -46.75 -24.46
CA TYR A 461 -15.00 -47.12 -24.62
C TYR A 461 -14.43 -46.72 -25.98
N LYS A 462 -15.21 -46.87 -27.06
CA LYS A 462 -14.80 -46.41 -28.40
C LYS A 462 -14.62 -44.90 -28.44
N LYS A 463 -15.56 -44.12 -27.89
CA LYS A 463 -15.42 -42.67 -27.77
C LYS A 463 -14.18 -42.27 -26.99
N ALA A 464 -13.89 -42.95 -25.87
CA ALA A 464 -12.68 -42.69 -25.09
C ALA A 464 -11.40 -42.89 -25.92
N LEU A 465 -11.32 -43.99 -26.70
CA LEU A 465 -10.20 -44.28 -27.60
C LEU A 465 -10.12 -43.36 -28.82
N GLU A 466 -11.26 -42.87 -29.32
CA GLU A 466 -11.29 -41.84 -30.39
C GLU A 466 -10.70 -40.52 -29.90
N ILE A 467 -10.99 -40.15 -28.65
CA ILE A 467 -10.48 -38.92 -28.03
C ILE A 467 -8.99 -39.06 -27.66
N SER A 468 -8.60 -40.21 -27.09
CA SER A 468 -7.25 -40.47 -26.57
C SER A 468 -6.81 -41.90 -26.92
N PRO A 469 -6.27 -42.13 -28.14
CA PRO A 469 -5.84 -43.44 -28.62
C PRO A 469 -4.72 -44.08 -27.80
N GLU A 470 -3.98 -43.28 -27.03
CA GLU A 470 -2.88 -43.69 -26.16
C GLU A 470 -3.32 -44.40 -24.88
N MET A 471 -4.61 -44.36 -24.51
CA MET A 471 -5.15 -45.06 -23.33
C MET A 471 -5.24 -46.58 -23.57
N LYS A 472 -4.09 -47.25 -23.55
CA LYS A 472 -3.98 -48.68 -23.89
C LYS A 472 -4.84 -49.61 -23.03
N ASP A 473 -5.06 -49.23 -21.77
CA ASP A 473 -5.83 -50.02 -20.82
C ASP A 473 -7.29 -50.20 -21.25
N ILE A 474 -7.82 -49.27 -22.05
CA ILE A 474 -9.20 -49.32 -22.56
C ILE A 474 -9.38 -50.43 -23.61
N PHE A 475 -8.34 -50.80 -24.38
CA PHE A 475 -8.45 -51.89 -25.35
C PHE A 475 -8.83 -53.22 -24.68
N HIS A 476 -8.23 -53.52 -23.53
CA HIS A 476 -8.56 -54.72 -22.77
C HIS A 476 -9.99 -54.69 -22.22
N LYS A 477 -10.46 -53.52 -21.75
CA LYS A 477 -11.85 -53.33 -21.31
C LYS A 477 -12.85 -53.52 -22.45
N LEU A 478 -12.55 -52.95 -23.61
CA LEU A 478 -13.35 -53.04 -24.84
C LEU A 478 -13.42 -54.48 -25.35
N GLU A 479 -12.30 -55.20 -25.42
CA GLU A 479 -12.29 -56.63 -25.75
C GLU A 479 -13.13 -57.45 -24.77
N GLY A 480 -12.99 -57.17 -23.46
CA GLY A 480 -13.79 -57.81 -22.42
C GLY A 480 -15.29 -57.57 -22.60
N ALA A 481 -15.69 -56.35 -22.97
CA ALA A 481 -17.07 -56.01 -23.27
C ALA A 481 -17.59 -56.75 -24.54
N HIS A 482 -16.78 -56.84 -25.59
CA HIS A 482 -17.13 -57.61 -26.80
C HIS A 482 -17.33 -59.11 -26.50
N ARG A 483 -16.45 -59.73 -25.70
CA ARG A 483 -16.61 -61.14 -25.29
C ARG A 483 -17.90 -61.36 -24.50
N LYS A 484 -18.25 -60.45 -23.59
CA LYS A 484 -19.52 -60.50 -22.86
C LYS A 484 -20.72 -60.38 -23.79
N LYS A 485 -20.66 -59.50 -24.79
CA LYS A 485 -21.72 -59.35 -25.81
C LYS A 485 -21.91 -60.65 -26.58
N GLU A 486 -20.83 -61.26 -27.06
CA GLU A 486 -20.91 -62.55 -27.78
C GLU A 486 -21.51 -63.67 -26.92
N GLN A 487 -21.19 -63.70 -25.63
CA GLN A 487 -21.79 -64.65 -24.69
C GLN A 487 -23.30 -64.43 -24.53
N GLN A 488 -23.74 -63.17 -24.36
CA GLN A 488 -25.17 -62.82 -24.28
C GLN A 488 -25.92 -63.22 -25.55
N THR A 489 -25.35 -62.96 -26.73
CA THR A 489 -25.95 -63.36 -28.01
C THR A 489 -26.05 -64.88 -28.15
N LYS A 490 -25.00 -65.62 -27.77
CA LYS A 490 -25.00 -67.10 -27.80
C LYS A 490 -25.99 -67.70 -26.79
N SER A 491 -26.20 -67.08 -25.63
CA SER A 491 -27.22 -67.53 -24.67
C SER A 491 -28.64 -67.27 -25.17
N GLN A 492 -28.91 -66.11 -25.77
CA GLN A 492 -30.22 -65.78 -26.35
C GLN A 492 -30.59 -66.72 -27.52
N MET A 493 -29.62 -67.10 -28.35
CA MET A 493 -29.83 -68.10 -29.41
C MET A 493 -30.12 -69.51 -28.87
N LYS A 494 -29.68 -69.84 -27.65
CA LYS A 494 -29.93 -71.15 -27.01
C LYS A 494 -31.27 -71.22 -26.26
N THR A 495 -31.82 -70.09 -25.80
CA THR A 495 -33.08 -70.04 -25.03
C THR A 495 -34.33 -69.89 -25.91
N GLY A 496 -34.19 -69.72 -27.23
CA GLY A 496 -35.32 -69.81 -28.17
C GLY A 496 -36.29 -68.62 -28.17
N GLU A 497 -35.99 -67.53 -27.48
CA GLU A 497 -36.77 -66.29 -27.59
C GLU A 497 -36.32 -65.52 -28.83
N LYS A 498 -37.13 -65.59 -29.89
CA LYS A 498 -37.01 -64.68 -31.05
C LYS A 498 -37.33 -63.25 -30.58
N PRO A 499 -36.52 -62.23 -30.95
CA PRO A 499 -36.88 -60.84 -30.68
C PRO A 499 -38.16 -60.49 -31.45
N GLN A 500 -39.13 -59.86 -30.77
CA GLN A 500 -40.27 -59.19 -31.39
C GLN A 500 -39.88 -57.83 -31.96
#